data_AF-A0A2N2MAS2-F1
#
_entry.id   AF-A0A2N2MAS2-F1
#
_cell.length_a   1.000
_cell.length_b   1.000
_cell.length_c   1.000
_cell.angle_alpha   90.00
_cell.angle_beta   90.00
_cell.angle_gamma   90.00
#
_symmetry.space_group_name_H-M   'P 1'
#
loop_
_entity.id
_entity.type
_entity.pdbx_description
1 polymer ?
#
loop_
_entity_poly.entity_id
_entity_poly.type
_entity_poly.pdbx_seq_one_letter_code
_entity_poly.pdbx_strand_id
1 'polypeptide(L)'
;ERTLDDSANRRTILPESFLICDELLQVMNKLVKNMTINHEAIQHNLEIYAPFACTERVMMALSKKGADRQETHERLRNHAMTAWQAVQHGKKNPLTSLLKKDDFILQHLTADEVESLSEVSAYTGIAPSASRELAKRIKNLIKIS
;
A
#
# COMPACT_ATOMS: atom_id res chain seq x y z
N GLU A 1 -34.69 -35.63 -22.32
CA GLU A 1 -34.18 -35.46 -23.71
C GLU A 1 -32.97 -34.54 -23.68
N ARG A 2 -31.97 -34.75 -24.54
CA ARG A 2 -30.79 -33.87 -24.69
C ARG A 2 -30.86 -33.24 -26.09
N THR A 3 -30.75 -31.93 -26.18
CA THR A 3 -30.72 -31.20 -27.45
C THR A 3 -29.30 -31.20 -28.04
N LEU A 4 -29.15 -30.97 -29.35
CA LEU A 4 -27.87 -31.05 -30.08
C LEU A 4 -27.14 -29.69 -30.18
N ASP A 5 -27.77 -28.61 -29.75
CA ASP A 5 -27.30 -27.23 -29.80
C ASP A 5 -26.10 -26.97 -28.86
N ASP A 6 -25.92 -27.76 -27.81
CA ASP A 6 -24.76 -27.66 -26.91
C ASP A 6 -23.48 -28.30 -27.49
N SER A 7 -23.63 -29.24 -28.43
CA SER A 7 -22.54 -30.09 -28.91
C SER A 7 -21.43 -29.30 -29.61
N ALA A 8 -21.79 -28.36 -30.48
CA ALA A 8 -20.82 -27.53 -31.19
C ALA A 8 -20.08 -26.59 -30.22
N ASN A 9 -20.82 -25.89 -29.37
CA ASN A 9 -20.24 -24.97 -28.37
C ASN A 9 -19.27 -25.70 -27.44
N ARG A 10 -19.63 -26.88 -26.94
CA ARG A 10 -18.79 -27.67 -26.03
C ARG A 10 -17.50 -28.19 -26.67
N ARG A 11 -17.52 -28.47 -27.98
CA ARG A 11 -16.31 -28.88 -28.74
C ARG A 11 -15.31 -27.74 -28.94
N THR A 12 -15.73 -26.50 -28.73
CA THR A 12 -14.89 -25.31 -28.80
C THR A 12 -14.52 -24.87 -27.39
N ILE A 13 -15.50 -24.48 -26.58
CA ILE A 13 -15.25 -23.82 -25.29
C ILE A 13 -14.49 -24.70 -24.31
N LEU A 14 -14.78 -26.01 -24.24
CA LEU A 14 -14.11 -26.89 -23.28
C LEU A 14 -12.62 -27.06 -23.62
N PRO A 15 -12.23 -27.58 -24.80
CA PRO A 15 -10.81 -27.75 -25.11
C PRO A 15 -10.06 -26.42 -25.15
N GLU A 16 -10.65 -25.36 -25.71
CA GLU A 16 -9.99 -24.04 -25.75
C GLU A 16 -9.77 -23.48 -24.34
N SER A 17 -10.74 -23.60 -23.42
CA SER A 17 -10.54 -23.14 -22.04
C SER A 17 -9.39 -23.88 -21.36
N PHE A 18 -9.24 -25.20 -21.59
CA PHE A 18 -8.13 -25.96 -21.02
C PHE A 18 -6.78 -25.51 -21.60
N LEU A 19 -6.68 -25.34 -22.91
CA LEU A 19 -5.45 -24.87 -23.56
C LEU A 19 -5.07 -23.45 -23.12
N ILE A 20 -6.06 -22.56 -23.02
CA ILE A 20 -5.86 -21.20 -22.52
C ILE A 20 -5.39 -21.21 -21.06
N CYS A 21 -6.05 -22.00 -20.20
CA CYS A 21 -5.64 -22.12 -18.81
C CYS A 21 -4.22 -22.67 -18.66
N ASP A 22 -3.84 -23.68 -19.46
CA ASP A 22 -2.49 -24.24 -19.44
C ASP A 22 -1.45 -23.16 -19.80
N GLU A 23 -1.66 -22.43 -20.90
CA GLU A 23 -0.75 -21.37 -21.32
C GLU A 23 -0.67 -20.25 -20.27
N LEU A 24 -1.80 -19.82 -19.70
CA LEU A 24 -1.82 -18.81 -18.63
C LEU A 24 -0.97 -19.25 -17.43
N LEU A 25 -1.06 -20.51 -17.03
CA LEU A 25 -0.27 -21.06 -15.93
C LEU A 25 1.22 -21.14 -16.27
N GLN A 26 1.57 -21.55 -17.50
CA GLN A 26 2.96 -21.59 -17.96
C GLN A 26 3.60 -20.20 -17.97
N VAL A 27 2.90 -19.20 -18.54
CA VAL A 27 3.36 -17.81 -18.58
C VAL A 27 3.50 -17.25 -17.17
N MET A 28 2.48 -17.43 -16.32
CA MET A 28 2.52 -16.96 -14.93
C MET A 28 3.71 -17.56 -14.17
N ASN A 29 3.95 -18.87 -14.30
CA ASN A 29 5.07 -19.52 -13.63
C ASN A 29 6.42 -18.93 -14.08
N LYS A 30 6.58 -18.68 -15.38
CA LYS A 30 7.78 -18.03 -15.93
C LYS A 30 7.97 -16.62 -15.39
N LEU A 31 6.90 -15.82 -15.31
CA LEU A 31 6.95 -14.45 -14.79
C LEU A 31 7.31 -14.43 -13.31
N VAL A 32 6.61 -15.21 -12.49
CA VAL A 32 6.83 -15.25 -11.04
C VAL A 32 8.24 -15.77 -10.71
N LYS A 33 8.71 -16.81 -11.41
CA LYS A 33 10.06 -17.39 -11.20
C LYS A 33 11.19 -16.40 -11.49
N ASN A 34 11.00 -15.52 -12.48
CA ASN A 34 12.03 -14.58 -12.93
C ASN A 34 11.76 -13.14 -12.46
N MET A 35 10.83 -12.95 -11.53
CA MET A 35 10.46 -11.63 -11.02
C MET A 35 11.63 -11.00 -10.24
N THR A 36 12.03 -9.79 -10.63
CA THR A 36 13.06 -9.00 -9.94
C THR A 36 12.41 -7.86 -9.17
N ILE A 37 12.77 -7.69 -7.90
CA ILE A 37 12.27 -6.60 -7.05
C ILE A 37 13.28 -5.47 -7.03
N ASN A 38 12.87 -4.28 -7.49
CA ASN A 38 13.69 -3.08 -7.40
C ASN A 38 13.44 -2.38 -6.05
N HIS A 39 14.28 -2.70 -5.06
CA HIS A 39 14.18 -2.13 -3.71
C HIS A 39 14.45 -0.63 -3.66
N GLU A 40 15.33 -0.11 -4.53
CA GLU A 40 15.63 1.33 -4.58
C GLU A 40 14.43 2.13 -5.07
N ALA A 41 13.75 1.66 -6.13
CA ALA A 41 12.53 2.29 -6.62
C ALA A 41 11.40 2.23 -5.58
N ILE A 42 11.27 1.12 -4.84
CA ILE A 42 10.31 1.00 -3.74
C ILE A 42 10.62 2.01 -2.64
N GLN A 43 11.88 2.10 -2.20
CA GLN A 43 12.31 3.03 -1.17
C GLN A 43 12.11 4.49 -1.60
N HIS A 44 12.43 4.82 -2.85
CA HIS A 44 12.21 6.15 -3.42
C HIS A 44 10.72 6.53 -3.42
N ASN A 45 9.85 5.63 -3.89
CA ASN A 45 8.40 5.84 -3.83
C ASN A 45 7.92 5.98 -2.38
N LEU A 46 8.47 5.17 -1.47
CA LEU A 46 8.15 5.26 -0.06
C LEU A 46 8.49 6.65 0.47
N GLU A 47 9.72 7.14 0.29
CA GLU A 47 10.13 8.49 0.75
C GLU A 47 9.25 9.62 0.21
N ILE A 48 8.73 9.48 -1.01
CA ILE A 48 7.83 10.48 -1.61
C ILE A 48 6.45 10.44 -0.95
N TYR A 49 5.86 9.26 -0.77
CA TYR A 49 4.44 9.14 -0.41
C TYR A 49 4.17 8.80 1.05
N ALA A 50 5.13 8.19 1.74
CA ALA A 50 5.09 7.83 3.16
C ALA A 50 4.58 8.96 4.06
N PRO A 51 5.08 10.21 3.95
CA PRO A 51 4.66 11.29 4.85
C PRO A 51 3.14 11.52 4.84
N PHE A 52 2.48 11.32 3.69
CA PHE A 52 1.03 11.47 3.60
C PHE A 52 0.29 10.41 4.41
N ALA A 53 0.76 9.16 4.37
CA ALA A 53 0.18 8.06 5.14
C ALA A 53 0.32 8.26 6.66
N CYS A 54 1.33 9.02 7.10
CA CYS A 54 1.57 9.28 8.53
C CYS A 54 0.69 10.39 9.13
N THR A 55 -0.04 11.15 8.31
CA THR A 55 -0.91 12.25 8.79
C THR A 55 -1.94 11.76 9.82
N GLU A 56 -2.48 10.56 9.65
CA GLU A 56 -3.39 9.93 10.60
C GLU A 56 -2.73 9.70 11.97
N ARG A 57 -1.48 9.23 12.00
CA ARG A 57 -0.73 9.02 13.25
C ARG A 57 -0.50 10.34 13.99
N VAL A 58 -0.17 11.40 13.25
CA VAL A 58 -0.02 12.75 13.80
C VAL A 58 -1.35 13.25 14.36
N MET A 59 -2.46 13.09 13.61
CA MET A 59 -3.80 13.45 14.07
C MET A 59 -4.19 12.71 15.36
N MET A 60 -3.95 11.40 15.43
CA MET A 60 -4.22 10.59 16.62
C MET A 60 -3.38 11.03 17.82
N ALA A 61 -2.11 11.34 17.61
CA ALA A 61 -1.20 11.79 18.66
C ALA A 61 -1.62 13.18 19.21
N LEU A 62 -1.96 14.11 18.32
CA LEU A 62 -2.49 15.43 18.69
C LEU A 62 -3.79 15.32 19.47
N SER A 63 -4.73 14.49 19.00
CA SER A 63 -6.01 14.27 19.68
C SER A 63 -5.83 13.66 21.08
N LYS A 64 -4.88 12.73 21.24
CA LYS A 64 -4.54 12.17 22.57
C LYS A 64 -3.95 13.22 23.53
N LYS A 65 -3.31 14.25 23.00
CA LYS A 65 -2.77 15.38 23.78
C LYS A 65 -3.75 16.55 23.92
N GLY A 66 -5.02 16.34 23.60
CA GLY A 66 -6.10 17.31 23.83
C GLY A 66 -6.20 18.40 22.76
N ALA A 67 -5.52 18.27 21.61
CA ALA A 67 -5.69 19.20 20.50
C ALA A 67 -7.10 19.09 19.90
N ASP A 68 -7.64 20.22 19.43
CA ASP A 68 -8.92 20.22 18.73
C ASP A 68 -8.83 19.40 17.44
N ARG A 69 -9.75 18.46 17.26
CA ARG A 69 -9.71 17.50 16.15
C ARG A 69 -10.00 18.18 14.81
N GLN A 70 -10.88 19.18 14.79
CA GLN A 70 -11.29 19.85 13.56
C GLN A 70 -10.18 20.77 13.03
N GLU A 71 -9.58 21.56 13.93
CA GLU A 71 -8.42 22.40 13.63
C GLU A 71 -7.22 21.54 13.21
N THR A 72 -6.96 20.43 13.93
CA THR A 72 -5.91 19.47 13.56
C THR A 72 -6.11 18.94 12.15
N HIS A 73 -7.33 18.49 11.83
CA HIS A 73 -7.65 17.95 10.52
C HIS A 73 -7.42 19.00 9.41
N GLU A 74 -7.90 20.23 9.61
CA GLU A 74 -7.77 21.30 8.61
C GLU A 74 -6.30 21.70 8.40
N ARG A 75 -5.49 21.78 9.46
CA ARG A 75 -4.05 22.06 9.33
C ARG A 75 -3.32 20.96 8.58
N LEU A 76 -3.54 19.70 8.95
CA LEU A 76 -2.94 18.56 8.25
C LEU A 76 -3.36 18.53 6.79
N ARG A 77 -4.62 18.83 6.48
CA ARG A 77 -5.14 18.93 5.10
C ARG A 77 -4.40 19.99 4.30
N ASN A 78 -4.21 21.19 4.86
CA ASN A 78 -3.53 22.30 4.18
C ASN A 78 -2.05 21.97 3.93
N HIS A 79 -1.33 21.45 4.93
CA HIS A 79 0.06 21.02 4.76
C HIS A 79 0.20 19.89 3.74
N ALA A 80 -0.71 18.91 3.75
CA ALA A 80 -0.73 17.83 2.77
C ALA A 80 -0.98 18.35 1.36
N MET A 81 -1.85 19.35 1.17
CA MET A 81 -2.09 19.96 -0.14
C MET A 81 -0.86 20.71 -0.67
N THR A 82 -0.19 21.49 0.18
CA THR A 82 1.07 22.16 -0.17
C THR A 82 2.16 21.14 -0.55
N ALA A 83 2.28 20.07 0.24
CA ALA A 83 3.22 19.00 -0.04
C ALA A 83 2.91 18.26 -1.34
N TRP A 84 1.63 18.01 -1.62
CA TRP A 84 1.17 17.38 -2.85
C TRP A 84 1.54 18.21 -4.09
N GLN A 85 1.33 19.53 -4.03
CA GLN A 85 1.76 20.44 -5.10
C GLN A 85 3.27 20.35 -5.34
N ALA A 86 4.09 20.32 -4.29
CA ALA A 86 5.54 20.17 -4.44
C ALA A 86 5.92 18.85 -5.14
N VAL A 87 5.33 17.73 -4.71
CA VAL A 87 5.56 16.40 -5.31
C VAL A 87 5.14 16.37 -6.78
N GLN A 88 4.01 16.97 -7.15
CA GLN A 88 3.57 17.06 -8.55
C GLN A 88 4.56 17.82 -9.45
N HIS A 89 5.34 18.75 -8.89
CA HIS A 89 6.39 19.48 -9.60
C HIS A 89 7.76 18.78 -9.52
N GLY A 90 7.81 17.52 -9.10
CA GLY A 90 9.04 16.74 -8.96
C GLY A 90 9.95 17.20 -7.81
N LYS A 91 9.44 17.99 -6.86
CA LYS A 91 10.19 18.40 -5.68
C LYS A 91 10.06 17.37 -4.56
N LYS A 92 11.01 17.38 -3.63
CA LYS A 92 10.92 16.56 -2.40
C LYS A 92 9.65 16.88 -1.63
N ASN A 93 9.04 15.88 -1.02
CA ASN A 93 7.88 16.05 -0.17
C ASN A 93 8.24 16.86 1.09
N PRO A 94 7.69 18.08 1.27
CA PRO A 94 8.01 18.93 2.41
C PRO A 94 7.15 18.64 3.65
N LEU A 95 6.19 17.71 3.60
CA LEU A 95 5.15 17.56 4.61
C LEU A 95 5.69 17.47 6.03
N THR A 96 6.58 16.52 6.32
CA THR A 96 7.17 16.37 7.65
C THR A 96 7.84 17.66 8.13
N SER A 97 8.53 18.38 7.25
CA SER A 97 9.16 19.65 7.59
C SER A 97 8.17 20.78 7.86
N LEU A 98 7.01 20.78 7.20
CA LEU A 98 5.92 21.73 7.45
C LEU A 98 5.28 21.45 8.81
N LEU A 99 5.01 20.18 9.12
CA LEU A 99 4.41 19.80 10.42
C LEU A 99 5.32 20.15 11.60
N LYS A 100 6.64 19.98 11.44
CA LYS A 100 7.66 20.35 12.45
C LYS A 100 7.83 21.85 12.66
N LYS A 101 7.17 22.69 11.85
CA LYS A 101 7.22 24.16 11.94
C LYS A 101 5.85 24.79 12.21
N ASP A 102 4.81 23.97 12.35
CA ASP A 102 3.47 24.48 12.63
C ASP A 102 3.31 24.71 14.14
N ASP A 103 3.11 25.96 14.53
CA ASP A 103 3.02 26.36 15.94
C ASP A 103 1.89 25.63 16.69
N PHE A 104 0.75 25.35 16.04
CA PHE A 104 -0.35 24.62 16.66
C PHE A 104 0.04 23.16 16.92
N ILE A 105 0.73 22.52 15.97
CA ILE A 105 1.24 21.16 16.17
C ILE A 105 2.29 21.16 17.29
N LEU A 106 3.20 22.14 17.30
CA LEU A 106 4.29 22.25 18.27
C LEU A 106 3.83 22.58 19.70
N GLN A 107 2.62 23.12 19.88
CA GLN A 107 2.01 23.27 21.21
C GLN A 107 1.73 21.92 21.89
N HIS A 108 1.58 20.84 21.11
CA HIS A 108 1.23 19.52 21.63
C HIS A 108 2.33 18.48 21.37
N LEU A 109 3.01 18.50 20.23
CA LEU A 109 4.05 17.54 19.85
C LEU A 109 5.39 18.24 19.61
N THR A 110 6.46 17.68 20.14
CA THR A 110 7.82 18.14 19.79
C THR A 110 8.16 17.79 18.34
N ALA A 111 9.14 18.49 17.77
CA ALA A 111 9.61 18.20 16.42
C ALA A 111 10.13 16.75 16.26
N ASP A 112 10.72 16.19 17.32
CA ASP A 112 11.20 14.81 17.34
C ASP A 112 10.05 13.80 17.42
N GLU A 113 8.98 14.10 18.16
CA GLU A 113 7.76 13.29 18.16
C GLU A 113 7.11 13.28 16.78
N VAL A 114 7.06 14.42 16.08
CA VAL A 114 6.53 14.50 14.71
C VAL A 114 7.40 13.69 13.73
N GLU A 115 8.73 13.73 13.87
CA GLU A 115 9.65 12.93 13.08
C GLU A 115 9.42 11.42 13.30
N SER A 116 9.37 10.99 14.56
CA SER A 116 9.11 9.60 14.95
C SER A 116 7.76 9.07 14.44
N LEU A 117 6.72 9.92 14.45
CA LEU A 117 5.40 9.59 13.91
C LEU A 117 5.39 9.50 12.37
N SER A 118 6.37 10.12 11.71
CA SER A 118 6.55 10.12 10.26
C SER A 118 7.42 8.97 9.75
N GLU A 119 8.05 8.18 10.64
CA GLU A 119 8.81 6.99 10.25
C GLU A 119 7.89 5.83 9.85
N VAL A 120 8.10 5.32 8.63
CA VAL A 120 7.18 4.35 7.97
C VAL A 120 7.61 2.90 8.07
N SER A 121 8.86 2.64 8.44
CA SER A 121 9.36 1.28 8.69
C SER A 121 8.48 0.52 9.71
N ALA A 122 7.87 1.25 10.66
CA ALA A 122 6.95 0.71 11.67
C ALA A 122 5.47 0.65 11.23
N TYR A 123 5.10 1.18 10.06
CA TYR A 123 3.70 1.37 9.65
C TYR A 123 3.25 0.39 8.55
N THR A 124 3.55 -0.90 8.75
CA THR A 124 3.12 -1.99 7.84
C THR A 124 1.96 -2.82 8.39
N GLY A 125 1.47 -2.49 9.59
CA GLY A 125 0.34 -3.17 10.24
C GLY A 125 0.54 -4.68 10.32
N ILE A 126 -0.47 -5.45 9.90
CA ILE A 126 -0.42 -6.92 9.88
C ILE A 126 0.11 -7.50 8.56
N ALA A 127 0.57 -6.67 7.62
CA ALA A 127 0.97 -7.16 6.30
C ALA A 127 2.04 -8.28 6.37
N PRO A 128 3.09 -8.18 7.22
CA PRO A 128 4.07 -9.25 7.33
C PRO A 128 3.50 -10.56 7.89
N SER A 129 2.63 -10.50 8.91
CA SER A 129 2.03 -11.71 9.50
C SER A 129 1.01 -12.35 8.57
N ALA A 130 0.13 -11.56 7.96
CA ALA A 130 -0.87 -12.03 7.01
C ALA A 130 -0.21 -12.71 5.78
N SER A 131 0.87 -12.12 5.25
CA SER A 131 1.62 -12.69 4.12
C SER A 131 2.23 -14.05 4.48
N ARG A 132 2.82 -14.17 5.68
CA ARG A 132 3.40 -15.44 6.16
C ARG A 132 2.33 -16.51 6.41
N GLU A 133 1.18 -16.12 6.94
CA GLU A 133 0.06 -17.03 7.17
C GLU A 133 -0.50 -17.59 5.85
N LEU A 134 -0.71 -16.72 4.86
CA LEU A 134 -1.13 -17.13 3.51
C LEU A 134 -0.11 -18.09 2.88
N ALA A 135 1.19 -17.76 2.96
CA ALA A 135 2.25 -18.62 2.44
C ALA A 135 2.26 -20.00 3.14
N LYS A 136 2.01 -20.05 4.46
CA LYS A 136 1.88 -21.31 5.20
C LYS A 136 0.67 -22.12 4.72
N ARG A 137 -0.48 -21.47 4.52
CA ARG A 137 -1.69 -22.12 4.02
C ARG A 137 -1.47 -22.74 2.64
N ILE A 138 -0.85 -22.00 1.72
CA ILE A 138 -0.50 -22.48 0.38
C ILE A 138 0.44 -23.70 0.47
N LYS A 139 1.50 -23.63 1.27
CA LYS A 139 2.43 -24.76 1.45
C LYS A 139 1.76 -26.00 2.00
N ASN A 140 0.79 -25.85 2.91
CA ASN A 140 0.05 -26.98 3.44
C ASN A 140 -0.85 -27.63 2.38
N LEU A 141 -1.50 -26.84 1.53
CA LEU A 141 -2.31 -27.37 0.43
C LEU A 141 -1.47 -28.15 -0.58
N ILE A 142 -0.29 -27.63 -0.95
CA ILE A 142 0.63 -28.29 -1.90
C ILE A 142 1.24 -29.57 -1.31
N LYS A 143 1.42 -29.67 0.01
CA LYS A 143 1.95 -30.89 0.65
C LYS A 143 0.93 -32.04 0.74
N ILE A 144 -0.35 -31.73 0.57
CA ILE A 144 -1.45 -32.70 0.65
C ILE A 144 -1.78 -33.27 -0.75
N SER A 145 -1.39 -32.56 -1.82
CA SER A 145 -1.42 -33.04 -3.22
C SER A 145 -0.17 -33.83 -3.59
#